data_AF-A0A2T6FQ48-F1
#
_entry.id   AF-A0A2T6FQ48-F1
#
_cell.length_a   1.000
_cell.length_b   1.000
_cell.length_c   1.000
_cell.angle_alpha   90.00
_cell.angle_beta   90.00
_cell.angle_gamma   90.00
#
_symmetry.space_group_name_H-M   'P 1'
#
loop_
_entity.id
_entity.type
_entity.pdbx_description
1 polymer ?
#
loop_
_entity_poly.entity_id
_entity_poly.type
_entity_poly.pdbx_seq_one_letter_code
_entity_poly.pdbx_strand_id
1 'polypeptide(L)'
;MKDDFPDLGNSADIPNLDFETRKLLQDNKTEADDNGDRIRKLEDKLANLSLVTEALWNLLNTRTRLTDEDLATSINNVAQTRKAREESKLTCIKCKMQNSINHKKCMYCGGELTGHTSKSLFNF
;
A
#
# COMPACT_ATOMS: atom_id res chain seq x y z
N MET A 1 23.26 -25.14 40.79
CA MET A 1 22.40 -25.45 39.64
C MET A 1 23.29 -25.35 38.43
N LYS A 2 23.61 -26.49 37.81
CA LYS A 2 24.40 -26.54 36.58
C LYS A 2 23.38 -26.51 35.44
N ASP A 3 23.51 -25.52 34.56
CA ASP A 3 22.66 -25.41 33.38
C ASP A 3 23.11 -26.47 32.38
N ASP A 4 22.34 -27.55 32.29
CA ASP A 4 22.47 -28.59 31.28
C ASP A 4 21.98 -28.01 29.94
N PHE A 5 22.86 -27.30 29.23
CA PHE A 5 22.67 -27.02 27.81
C PHE A 5 22.80 -28.34 27.05
N PRO A 6 21.81 -28.76 26.25
CA PRO A 6 21.93 -29.97 25.45
C PRO A 6 23.07 -29.81 24.45
N ASP A 7 24.03 -30.71 24.54
CA ASP A 7 25.12 -30.93 23.60
C ASP A 7 24.51 -31.14 22.21
N LEU A 8 24.67 -30.14 21.34
CA LEU A 8 24.28 -30.22 19.94
C LEU A 8 25.24 -31.20 19.26
N GLY A 9 24.89 -32.48 19.39
CA GLY A 9 25.61 -33.60 18.83
C GLY A 9 25.95 -33.39 17.35
N ASN A 10 27.16 -33.83 17.01
CA ASN A 10 27.71 -34.12 15.69
C ASN A 10 26.99 -33.50 14.47
N SER A 11 27.72 -32.64 13.76
CA SER A 11 27.41 -32.03 12.47
C SER A 11 27.24 -33.02 11.29
N ALA A 12 26.86 -34.27 11.54
CA ALA A 12 26.80 -35.36 10.55
C ALA A 12 25.37 -35.67 10.06
N ASP A 13 24.33 -35.15 10.72
CA ASP A 13 22.92 -35.41 10.35
C ASP A 13 22.22 -34.16 9.78
N ILE A 14 22.94 -33.33 9.01
CA ILE A 14 22.26 -32.40 8.10
C ILE A 14 21.77 -33.28 6.94
N PRO A 15 20.45 -33.48 6.75
CA PRO A 15 19.96 -34.24 5.61
C PRO A 15 20.53 -33.59 4.35
N ASN A 16 21.06 -34.40 3.44
CA ASN A 16 21.49 -33.92 2.13
C ASN A 16 20.27 -33.29 1.47
N LEU A 17 20.16 -31.96 1.61
CA LEU A 17 18.99 -31.21 1.17
C LEU A 17 18.82 -31.53 -0.30
N ASP A 18 17.66 -32.09 -0.63
CA ASP A 18 17.37 -32.37 -2.03
C ASP A 18 17.46 -31.07 -2.83
N PHE A 19 17.65 -31.23 -4.14
CA PHE A 19 17.81 -30.10 -5.04
C PHE A 19 16.64 -29.11 -4.95
N GLU A 20 15.43 -29.64 -4.71
CA GLU A 20 14.19 -28.87 -4.61
C GLU A 20 14.17 -27.98 -3.36
N THR A 21 14.58 -28.51 -2.20
CA THR A 21 14.67 -27.77 -0.95
C THR A 21 15.76 -26.69 -1.01
N ARG A 22 16.92 -26.99 -1.63
CA ARG A 22 17.96 -25.97 -1.85
C ARG A 22 17.49 -24.85 -2.75
N LYS A 23 16.76 -25.19 -3.82
CA LYS A 23 16.18 -24.21 -4.74
C LYS A 23 15.13 -23.35 -4.04
N LEU A 24 14.23 -23.96 -3.26
CA LEU A 24 13.21 -23.23 -2.49
C LEU A 24 13.82 -22.25 -1.46
N LEU A 25 14.92 -22.64 -0.80
CA LEU A 25 15.64 -21.76 0.12
C LEU A 25 16.31 -20.60 -0.62
N GLN A 26 16.88 -20.84 -1.79
CA GLN A 26 17.49 -19.81 -2.62
C GLN A 26 16.45 -18.84 -3.19
N ASP A 27 15.31 -19.34 -3.65
CA ASP A 27 14.20 -18.54 -4.16
C ASP A 27 13.59 -17.69 -3.03
N ASN A 28 13.37 -18.27 -1.83
CA ASN A 28 12.93 -17.51 -0.65
C ASN A 28 13.90 -16.41 -0.24
N LYS A 29 15.21 -16.71 -0.26
CA LYS A 29 16.23 -15.71 0.08
C LYS A 29 16.19 -14.55 -0.91
N THR A 30 16.09 -14.86 -2.20
CA THR A 30 15.99 -13.84 -3.26
C THR A 30 14.73 -13.00 -3.10
N GLU A 31 13.58 -13.63 -2.83
CA GLU A 31 12.32 -12.92 -2.56
C GLU A 31 12.40 -12.05 -1.31
N ALA A 32 13.05 -12.52 -0.24
CA ALA A 32 13.26 -11.75 0.99
C ALA A 32 14.16 -10.54 0.74
N ASP A 33 15.24 -10.70 -0.03
CA ASP A 33 16.15 -9.61 -0.40
C ASP A 33 15.41 -8.58 -1.29
N ASP A 34 14.66 -9.03 -2.29
CA ASP A 34 13.85 -8.17 -3.18
C ASP A 34 12.77 -7.40 -2.40
N ASN A 35 12.11 -8.06 -1.45
CA ASN A 35 11.15 -7.42 -0.57
C ASN A 35 11.81 -6.38 0.34
N GLY A 36 12.99 -6.69 0.89
CA GLY A 36 13.79 -5.77 1.68
C GLY A 36 14.15 -4.51 0.90
N ASP A 37 14.60 -4.65 -0.35
CA ASP A 37 14.92 -3.53 -1.23
C ASP A 37 13.68 -2.72 -1.63
N ARG A 38 12.54 -3.38 -1.82
CA ARG A 38 11.27 -2.70 -2.08
C ARG A 38 10.82 -1.88 -0.87
N ILE A 39 10.96 -2.41 0.35
CA ILE A 39 10.63 -1.71 1.59
C ILE A 39 11.49 -0.45 1.72
N ARG A 40 12.81 -0.56 1.58
CA ARG A 40 13.73 0.59 1.65
C ARG A 40 13.36 1.68 0.64
N LYS A 41 13.08 1.30 -0.62
CA LYS A 41 12.64 2.25 -1.65
C LYS A 41 11.31 2.94 -1.30
N LEU A 42 10.39 2.25 -0.62
CA LEU A 42 9.14 2.84 -0.16
C LEU A 42 9.35 3.78 1.02
N GLU A 43 10.24 3.42 1.95
CA GLU A 43 10.64 4.27 3.08
C GLU A 43 11.30 5.57 2.61
N ASP A 44 12.24 5.48 1.65
CA ASP A 44 12.88 6.66 1.05
C ASP A 44 11.87 7.58 0.37
N LYS A 45 10.93 7.00 -0.38
CA LYS A 45 9.84 7.76 -1.03
C LYS A 45 8.93 8.43 -0.01
N LEU A 46 8.63 7.75 1.09
CA LEU A 46 7.80 8.29 2.17
C LEU A 46 8.50 9.45 2.89
N ALA A 47 9.79 9.29 3.20
CA ALA A 47 10.61 10.35 3.80
C ALA A 47 10.67 11.58 2.89
N ASN A 48 10.91 11.38 1.59
CA ASN A 48 10.89 12.47 0.62
C ASN A 48 9.52 13.14 0.50
N LEU A 49 8.43 12.36 0.48
CA LEU A 49 7.07 12.91 0.44
C LEU A 49 6.79 13.77 1.68
N SER A 50 7.21 13.30 2.87
CA SER A 50 7.09 14.05 4.12
C SER A 50 7.76 15.42 4.03
N LEU A 51 9.02 15.45 3.59
CA LEU A 51 9.79 16.69 3.41
C LEU A 51 9.11 17.65 2.43
N VAL A 52 8.63 17.13 1.30
CA VAL A 52 7.91 17.94 0.30
C VAL A 52 6.62 18.50 0.88
N THR A 53 5.84 17.69 1.60
CA THR A 53 4.57 18.16 2.20
C THR A 53 4.79 19.19 3.31
N GLU A 54 5.86 19.05 4.10
CA GLU A 54 6.24 20.02 5.11
C GLU A 54 6.69 21.34 4.47
N ALA A 55 7.53 21.29 3.43
CA ALA A 55 7.96 22.47 2.69
C ALA A 55 6.76 23.19 2.04
N LEU A 56 5.82 22.44 1.45
CA LEU A 56 4.58 22.99 0.89
C LEU A 56 3.72 23.66 1.96
N TRP A 57 3.56 23.04 3.13
CA TRP A 57 2.82 23.63 4.23
C TRP A 57 3.47 24.92 4.72
N ASN A 58 4.78 24.91 4.97
CA ASN A 58 5.52 26.09 5.41
C ASN A 58 5.39 27.24 4.41
N LEU A 59 5.46 26.95 3.10
CA LEU A 59 5.25 27.95 2.04
C LEU A 59 3.84 28.54 2.06
N LEU A 60 2.82 27.70 2.24
CA LEU A 60 1.41 28.12 2.29
C LEU A 60 1.13 28.92 3.56
N ASN A 61 1.54 28.42 4.72
CA ASN A 61 1.36 29.07 6.01
C ASN A 61 2.00 30.47 6.00
N THR A 62 3.23 30.59 5.49
CA THR A 62 3.94 31.90 5.38
C THR A 62 3.17 32.93 4.54
N ARG A 63 2.38 32.49 3.56
CA ARG A 63 1.66 33.37 2.62
C ARG A 63 0.17 33.53 2.93
N THR A 64 -0.33 32.80 3.92
CA THR A 64 -1.74 32.77 4.27
C THR A 64 -1.92 33.06 5.76
N ARG A 65 -3.14 32.90 6.27
CA ARG A 65 -3.44 32.94 7.71
C ARG A 65 -3.98 31.59 8.19
N LEU A 66 -3.71 30.53 7.43
CA LEU A 66 -4.15 29.19 7.77
C LEU A 66 -3.35 28.69 8.96
N THR A 67 -4.03 28.04 9.90
CA THR A 67 -3.38 27.46 11.09
C THR A 67 -3.14 25.96 10.91
N ASP A 68 -2.36 25.37 11.80
CA ASP A 68 -2.15 23.91 11.81
C ASP A 68 -3.48 23.16 12.03
N GLU A 69 -4.44 23.76 12.75
CA GLU A 69 -5.80 23.22 12.89
C GLU A 69 -6.55 23.19 11.56
N ASP A 70 -6.44 24.25 10.73
CA ASP A 70 -7.03 24.27 9.39
C ASP A 70 -6.47 23.15 8.52
N LEU A 71 -5.15 22.90 8.60
CA LEU A 71 -4.50 21.79 7.90
C LEU A 71 -5.05 20.45 8.39
N ALA A 72 -5.12 20.23 9.70
CA ALA A 72 -5.63 18.99 10.29
C ALA A 72 -7.08 18.73 9.87
N THR A 73 -7.93 19.75 9.87
CA THR A 73 -9.32 19.67 9.37
C THR A 73 -9.35 19.33 7.89
N SER A 74 -8.51 19.97 7.06
CA SER A 74 -8.41 19.67 5.63
C SER A 74 -7.98 18.22 5.36
N ILE A 75 -6.98 17.71 6.10
CA ILE A 75 -6.53 16.31 6.00
C ILE A 75 -7.68 15.36 6.32
N ASN A 76 -8.42 15.61 7.41
CA ASN A 76 -9.57 14.80 7.81
C ASN A 76 -10.68 14.81 6.73
N ASN A 77 -10.98 15.98 6.16
CA ASN A 77 -11.98 16.11 5.10
C ASN A 77 -11.58 15.31 3.85
N VAL A 78 -10.31 15.36 3.45
CA VAL A 78 -9.78 14.58 2.32
C VAL A 78 -9.87 13.09 2.61
N ALA A 79 -9.50 12.65 3.82
CA ALA A 79 -9.56 11.25 4.24
C ALA A 79 -11.01 10.71 4.22
N GLN A 80 -11.96 11.45 4.79
CA GLN A 80 -13.38 11.10 4.76
C GLN A 80 -13.92 11.02 3.33
N THR A 81 -13.59 11.99 2.49
CA THR A 81 -14.00 12.00 1.08
C THR A 81 -13.45 10.79 0.34
N ARG A 82 -12.19 10.39 0.59
CA ARG A 82 -11.60 9.18 -0.01
C ARG A 82 -12.36 7.92 0.41
N LYS A 83 -12.61 7.77 1.72
CA LYS A 83 -13.36 6.63 2.26
C LYS A 83 -14.76 6.52 1.64
N ALA A 84 -15.49 7.63 1.57
CA ALA A 84 -16.81 7.66 0.94
C ALA A 84 -16.79 7.22 -0.54
N ARG A 85 -15.73 7.59 -1.29
CA ARG A 85 -15.56 7.14 -2.68
C ARG A 85 -15.25 5.66 -2.81
N GLU A 86 -14.47 5.08 -1.90
CA GLU A 86 -14.13 3.65 -1.90
C GLU A 86 -15.35 2.77 -1.59
N GLU A 87 -16.21 3.25 -0.69
CA GLU A 87 -17.48 2.63 -0.32
C GLU A 87 -18.53 2.77 -1.43
N SER A 88 -18.50 3.88 -2.20
CA SER A 88 -19.43 4.14 -3.28
C SER A 88 -19.31 3.10 -4.41
N LYS A 89 -20.44 2.46 -4.74
CA LYS A 89 -20.55 1.48 -5.83
C LYS A 89 -21.49 1.99 -6.92
N LEU A 90 -21.14 1.69 -8.17
CA LEU A 90 -22.01 1.87 -9.32
C LEU A 90 -22.49 0.52 -9.83
N THR A 91 -23.76 0.47 -10.21
CA THR A 91 -24.36 -0.74 -10.77
C THR A 91 -24.24 -0.72 -12.28
N CYS A 92 -23.80 -1.83 -12.87
CA CYS A 92 -23.78 -1.97 -14.32
C CYS A 92 -25.20 -2.15 -14.88
N ILE A 93 -25.55 -1.39 -15.92
CA ILE A 93 -26.87 -1.48 -16.57
C ILE A 93 -27.04 -2.86 -17.25
N LYS A 94 -25.96 -3.44 -17.78
CA LYS A 94 -25.99 -4.69 -18.56
C LYS A 94 -25.99 -5.94 -17.67
N CYS A 95 -25.00 -6.08 -16.78
CA CYS A 95 -24.84 -7.30 -15.97
C CYS A 95 -25.27 -7.13 -14.50
N LYS A 96 -25.72 -5.95 -14.09
CA LYS A 96 -26.16 -5.62 -12.71
C LYS A 96 -25.10 -5.80 -11.61
N MET A 97 -23.85 -6.12 -11.97
CA MET A 97 -22.74 -6.20 -11.01
C MET A 97 -22.38 -4.81 -10.47
N GLN A 98 -21.99 -4.78 -9.20
CA GLN A 98 -21.46 -3.58 -8.55
C GLN A 98 -19.99 -3.39 -8.91
N ASN A 99 -19.63 -2.15 -9.22
CA ASN A 99 -18.28 -1.73 -9.57
C ASN A 99 -17.88 -0.54 -8.71
N SER A 100 -16.59 -0.33 -8.49
CA SER A 100 -16.11 0.92 -7.90
C SER A 100 -16.46 2.11 -8.80
N ILE A 101 -16.74 3.26 -8.17
CA ILE A 101 -16.99 4.54 -8.85
C ILE A 101 -15.81 5.01 -9.72
N ASN A 102 -14.60 4.45 -9.53
CA ASN A 102 -13.44 4.84 -10.33
C ASN A 102 -13.42 4.21 -11.74
N HIS A 103 -14.23 3.19 -12.00
CA HIS A 103 -14.25 2.56 -13.31
C HIS A 103 -15.16 3.31 -14.29
N LYS A 104 -14.65 3.56 -15.50
CA LYS A 104 -15.45 4.15 -16.60
C LYS A 104 -16.45 3.17 -17.22
N LYS A 105 -16.17 1.87 -17.10
CA LYS A 105 -16.97 0.76 -17.63
C LYS A 105 -16.96 -0.38 -16.62
N CYS A 106 -17.96 -1.24 -16.68
CA CYS A 106 -18.03 -2.44 -15.85
C CYS A 106 -16.79 -3.33 -16.06
N MET A 107 -16.10 -3.70 -14.96
CA MET A 107 -14.92 -4.57 -15.00
C MET A 107 -15.24 -5.98 -15.51
N TYR A 108 -16.49 -6.41 -15.40
CA TYR A 108 -16.91 -7.77 -15.73
C TYR A 108 -17.39 -7.91 -17.17
N CYS A 109 -18.20 -6.97 -17.66
CA CYS A 109 -18.87 -7.12 -18.97
C CYS A 109 -18.62 -5.95 -19.93
N GLY A 110 -17.82 -4.95 -19.53
CA GLY A 110 -17.51 -3.77 -20.34
C GLY A 110 -18.68 -2.80 -20.59
N GLY A 111 -19.84 -3.03 -19.98
CA GLY A 111 -21.04 -2.21 -20.13
C GLY A 111 -20.97 -0.90 -19.33
N GLU A 112 -21.93 -0.01 -19.58
CA GLU A 112 -22.03 1.27 -18.87
C GLU A 112 -22.51 1.11 -17.43
N LEU A 113 -22.11 2.05 -16.56
CA LEU A 113 -22.44 2.10 -15.15
C LEU A 113 -23.43 3.24 -14.88
N THR A 114 -24.36 3.05 -13.94
CA THR A 114 -25.36 4.06 -13.59
C THR A 114 -24.78 5.12 -12.65
N GLY A 115 -24.43 6.29 -13.18
CA GLY A 115 -24.00 7.45 -12.39
C GLY A 115 -22.72 8.11 -12.92
N HIS A 116 -22.72 9.43 -13.01
CA HIS A 116 -21.59 10.21 -13.52
C HIS A 116 -20.54 10.39 -12.42
N THR A 117 -19.27 10.15 -12.74
CA THR A 117 -18.20 10.16 -11.73
C THR A 117 -17.33 11.40 -11.91
N SER A 118 -17.43 12.34 -10.98
CA SER A 118 -16.49 13.44 -10.89
C SER A 118 -15.12 12.85 -10.55
N LYS A 119 -14.26 12.79 -11.56
CA LYS A 119 -12.92 12.21 -11.42
C LYS A 119 -12.11 13.13 -10.51
N SER A 120 -11.72 12.65 -9.32
CA SER A 120 -10.74 13.37 -8.52
C SER A 120 -9.40 13.37 -9.26
N LEU A 121 -8.71 14.51 -9.31
CA LEU A 121 -7.38 14.64 -9.90
C LEU A 121 -6.32 13.77 -9.22
N PHE A 122 -6.62 13.25 -8.02
CA PHE A 122 -5.75 12.37 -7.25
C PHE A 122 -6.22 10.90 -7.23
N ASN A 123 -7.22 10.54 -8.06
CA ASN A 123 -7.58 9.14 -8.31
C ASN A 123 -6.84 8.68 -9.57
N PHE A 124 -5.65 8.10 -9.37
CA PHE A 124 -4.86 7.44 -10.42
C PHE A 124 -5.13 5.93 -10.42
#